data_AF-A0A843FK45-F1
#
_entry.id   AF-A0A843FK45-F1
#
_cell.length_a   1.000
_cell.length_b   1.000
_cell.length_c   1.000
_cell.angle_alpha   90.00
_cell.angle_beta   90.00
_cell.angle_gamma   90.00
#
_symmetry.space_group_name_H-M   'P 1'
#
loop_
_entity.id
_entity.type
_entity.pdbx_description
1 polymer ?
#
loop_
_entity_poly.entity_id
_entity_poly.type
_entity_poly.pdbx_seq_one_letter_code
_entity_poly.pdbx_strand_id
1 'polypeptide(L)'
;MANLEKNIEEKLTEVFKGEFEKEDFELNYLITDDVITFFFPIAEGKELSLDSIEKISSIIDARFEGSNIVNQEYRYAFNLDPCVD
;
A
#
# COMPACT_ATOMS: atom_id res chain seq x y z
N MET A 1 -3.10 -6.43 -17.02
CA MET A 1 -2.82 -6.28 -15.59
C MET A 1 -1.88 -5.09 -15.50
N ALA A 2 -2.35 -3.96 -14.97
CA ALA A 2 -1.47 -2.84 -14.66
C ALA A 2 -0.54 -3.33 -13.53
N ASN A 3 0.77 -3.34 -13.78
CA ASN A 3 1.76 -3.61 -12.75
C ASN A 3 2.41 -2.29 -12.36
N LEU A 4 2.73 -2.14 -11.07
CA LEU A 4 3.59 -1.04 -10.64
C LEU A 4 4.94 -1.15 -11.37
N GLU A 5 5.53 -0.01 -11.73
CA GLU A 5 6.91 -0.02 -12.21
C GLU A 5 7.81 -0.62 -11.11
N LYS A 6 8.77 -1.46 -11.51
CA LYS A 6 9.62 -2.20 -10.57
C LYS A 6 10.32 -1.29 -9.54
N ASN A 7 10.71 -0.09 -9.95
CA ASN A 7 11.31 0.93 -9.08
C ASN A 7 10.34 1.40 -7.98
N ILE A 8 9.06 1.57 -8.32
CA ILE A 8 8.02 1.96 -7.37
C ILE A 8 7.75 0.81 -6.41
N GLU A 9 7.67 -0.42 -6.91
CA GLU A 9 7.50 -1.63 -6.10
C GLU A 9 8.63 -1.81 -5.08
N GLU A 10 9.89 -1.59 -5.49
CA GLU A 10 11.07 -1.65 -4.60
C GLU A 10 10.97 -0.59 -3.49
N LYS A 11 10.65 0.67 -3.83
CA LYS A 11 10.49 1.75 -2.85
C LYS A 11 9.37 1.49 -1.86
N LEU A 12 8.22 1.03 -2.33
CA LEU A 12 7.09 0.65 -1.48
C LEU A 12 7.52 -0.45 -0.53
N THR A 13 8.11 -1.51 -1.07
CA THR A 13 8.61 -2.64 -0.29
C THR A 13 9.54 -2.17 0.82
N GLU A 14 10.47 -1.24 0.56
CA GLU A 14 11.34 -0.67 1.61
C GLU A 14 10.55 0.06 2.72
N VAL A 15 9.51 0.81 2.38
CA VAL A 15 8.63 1.47 3.38
C VAL A 15 7.96 0.42 4.26
N PHE A 16 7.38 -0.63 3.67
CA PHE A 16 6.73 -1.68 4.43
C PHE A 16 7.71 -2.51 5.26
N LYS A 17 8.91 -2.82 4.73
CA LYS A 17 9.98 -3.50 5.48
C LYS A 17 10.40 -2.70 6.71
N GLY A 18 10.55 -1.38 6.55
CA GLY A 18 10.88 -0.47 7.65
C GLY A 18 9.75 -0.37 8.68
N GLU A 19 8.49 -0.36 8.23
CA GLU A 19 7.34 -0.36 9.13
C GLU A 19 7.27 -1.68 9.91
N PHE A 20 7.30 -2.84 9.26
CA PHE A 20 7.13 -4.13 9.95
C PHE A 20 8.40 -4.69 10.58
N GLU A 21 9.55 -4.04 10.42
CA GLU A 21 10.86 -4.55 10.84
C GLU A 21 11.15 -5.96 10.29
N LYS A 22 10.69 -6.23 9.06
CA LYS A 22 10.82 -7.52 8.38
C LYS A 22 11.64 -7.42 7.12
N GLU A 23 12.71 -8.20 7.03
CA GLU A 23 13.56 -8.24 5.82
C GLU A 23 12.92 -9.01 4.66
N ASP A 24 12.05 -9.99 4.96
CA ASP A 24 11.38 -10.86 3.98
C ASP A 24 9.92 -10.44 3.71
N PHE A 25 9.62 -9.14 3.82
CA PHE A 25 8.27 -8.65 3.52
C PHE A 25 7.97 -8.72 2.02
N GLU A 26 6.88 -9.39 1.66
CA GLU A 26 6.37 -9.46 0.29
C GLU A 26 5.21 -8.46 0.11
N LEU A 27 5.40 -7.52 -0.81
CA LEU A 27 4.40 -6.50 -1.12
C LEU A 27 3.21 -7.14 -1.86
N ASN A 28 2.06 -7.13 -1.21
CA ASN A 28 0.82 -7.63 -1.78
C ASN A 28 -0.11 -6.46 -2.12
N TYR A 29 -0.47 -6.34 -3.40
CA TYR A 29 -1.30 -5.25 -3.90
C TYR A 29 -2.22 -5.70 -5.05
N LEU A 30 -3.33 -5.00 -5.21
CA LEU A 30 -4.29 -5.20 -6.29
C LEU A 30 -4.64 -3.85 -6.89
N ILE A 31 -4.47 -3.70 -8.19
CA ILE A 31 -4.89 -2.50 -8.94
C ILE A 31 -6.20 -2.82 -9.64
N THR A 32 -7.26 -2.07 -9.34
CA THR A 32 -8.58 -2.18 -9.98
C THR A 32 -8.99 -0.79 -10.45
N ASP A 33 -9.20 -0.64 -11.76
CA ASP A 33 -9.40 0.65 -12.43
C ASP A 33 -8.25 1.60 -12.05
N ASP A 34 -8.54 2.67 -11.30
CA ASP A 34 -7.56 3.66 -10.83
C ASP A 34 -7.23 3.51 -9.33
N VAL A 35 -7.72 2.46 -8.66
CA VAL A 35 -7.48 2.25 -7.22
C VAL A 35 -6.49 1.11 -7.00
N ILE A 36 -5.38 1.43 -6.32
CA ILE A 36 -4.45 0.44 -5.80
C ILE A 36 -4.79 0.13 -4.34
N THR A 37 -5.00 -1.15 -4.06
CA THR A 37 -5.25 -1.66 -2.71
C THR A 37 -4.07 -2.50 -2.25
N PHE A 38 -3.35 -2.03 -1.23
CA PHE A 38 -2.34 -2.84 -0.53
C PHE A 38 -3.01 -3.67 0.54
N PHE A 39 -2.61 -4.93 0.67
CA PHE A 39 -3.16 -5.80 1.69
C PHE A 39 -2.10 -6.67 2.34
N PHE A 40 -2.23 -6.89 3.63
CA PHE A 40 -1.33 -7.72 4.41
C PHE A 40 -2.05 -8.34 5.60
N PRO A 41 -1.64 -9.54 6.05
CA PRO A 41 -2.32 -10.22 7.14
C PRO A 41 -2.16 -9.45 8.45
N ILE A 42 -3.20 -9.43 9.29
CA ILE A 42 -3.12 -8.82 10.63
C ILE A 42 -2.05 -9.49 11.52
N ALA A 43 -1.63 -10.71 11.17
CA ALA A 43 -0.53 -11.42 11.81
C ALA A 43 0.83 -10.68 11.65
N GLU A 44 0.95 -9.75 10.69
CA GLU A 44 2.09 -8.83 10.59
C GLU A 44 2.18 -7.86 11.79
N GLY A 45 1.14 -7.80 12.62
CA GLY A 45 1.22 -7.33 14.00
C GLY A 45 0.83 -5.87 14.22
N LYS A 46 0.82 -5.03 13.17
CA LYS A 46 0.36 -3.63 13.31
C LYS A 46 -0.24 -3.04 12.03
N GLU A 47 -1.03 -1.99 12.22
CA GLU A 47 -1.49 -1.10 11.15
C GLU A 47 -0.35 -0.23 10.64
N LEU A 48 -0.46 0.24 9.39
CA LEU A 48 0.44 1.26 8.86
C LEU A 48 0.31 2.56 9.65
N SER A 49 1.45 3.17 9.96
CA SER A 49 1.50 4.52 10.50
C SER A 49 1.08 5.54 9.45
N LEU A 50 0.53 6.67 9.90
CA LEU A 50 0.18 7.79 9.01
C LEU A 50 1.37 8.25 8.15
N ASP A 51 2.58 8.32 8.72
CA ASP A 51 3.81 8.64 8.01
C ASP A 51 4.09 7.65 6.85
N SER A 52 3.88 6.35 7.08
CA SER A 52 4.03 5.32 6.05
C SER A 52 2.96 5.46 4.96
N ILE A 53 1.71 5.76 5.33
CA ILE A 53 0.61 6.00 4.38
C ILE A 53 0.92 7.22 3.51
N GLU A 54 1.41 8.32 4.10
CA GLU A 54 1.80 9.53 3.36
C GLU A 54 2.98 9.27 2.42
N LYS A 55 4.00 8.51 2.87
CA LYS A 55 5.11 8.09 2.02
C LYS A 55 4.65 7.25 0.84
N ILE A 56 3.79 6.25 1.08
CA ILE A 56 3.21 5.40 0.03
C ILE A 56 2.47 6.30 -0.96
N SER A 57 1.54 7.12 -0.47
CA SER A 57 0.79 8.09 -1.27
C SER A 57 1.69 8.95 -2.15
N SER A 58 2.81 9.47 -1.62
CA SER A 58 3.77 10.26 -2.39
C SER A 58 4.60 9.43 -3.39
N ILE A 59 4.87 8.15 -3.12
CA ILE A 59 5.64 7.26 -4.00
C ILE A 59 4.83 6.88 -5.25
N ILE A 60 3.54 6.59 -5.07
CA ILE A 60 2.63 6.19 -6.15
C ILE A 60 1.82 7.37 -6.72
N ASP A 61 2.10 8.59 -6.27
CA ASP A 61 1.37 9.81 -6.63
C ASP A 61 -0.16 9.64 -6.52
N ALA A 62 -0.60 9.00 -5.42
CA ALA A 62 -1.97 8.56 -5.22
C ALA A 62 -2.58 9.17 -3.96
N ARG A 63 -3.90 9.35 -3.94
CA ARG A 63 -4.64 9.83 -2.76
C ARG A 63 -5.09 8.66 -1.89
N PHE A 64 -4.84 8.72 -0.58
CA PHE A 64 -5.37 7.73 0.36
C PHE A 64 -6.90 7.83 0.46
N GLU A 65 -7.60 6.74 0.13
CA GLU A 65 -9.07 6.64 0.19
C GLU A 65 -9.55 6.13 1.55
N GLY A 66 -8.78 5.22 2.15
CA GLY A 66 -9.12 4.65 3.46
C GLY A 66 -8.50 3.28 3.72
N SER A 67 -8.64 2.82 4.96
CA SER A 67 -8.24 1.49 5.39
C SER A 67 -9.44 0.68 5.88
N ASN A 68 -9.41 -0.63 5.64
CA ASN A 68 -10.42 -1.59 6.09
C ASN A 68 -9.76 -2.91 6.50
N ILE A 69 -10.43 -3.68 7.35
CA ILE A 69 -9.99 -5.03 7.71
C ILE A 69 -10.98 -6.02 7.09
N VAL A 70 -10.49 -6.91 6.24
CA VAL A 70 -11.31 -7.93 5.56
C VAL A 70 -10.61 -9.27 5.68
N ASN A 71 -11.30 -10.31 6.15
CA ASN A 71 -10.75 -11.67 6.27
C ASN A 71 -9.43 -11.76 7.05
N GLN A 72 -9.24 -10.98 8.12
CA GLN A 72 -7.99 -10.91 8.88
C GLN A 72 -6.80 -10.35 8.08
N GLU A 73 -7.09 -9.51 7.08
CA GLU A 73 -6.09 -8.74 6.34
C GLU A 73 -6.40 -7.25 6.48
N TYR A 74 -5.39 -6.46 6.80
CA TYR A 74 -5.48 -5.02 6.63
C TYR A 74 -5.45 -4.69 5.14
N ARG A 75 -6.31 -3.78 4.70
CA ARG A 75 -6.42 -3.32 3.32
C ARG A 75 -6.38 -1.80 3.29
N TYR A 76 -5.51 -1.24 2.47
CA TYR A 76 -5.33 0.20 2.30
C TYR A 76 -5.53 0.56 0.84
N ALA A 77 -6.57 1.35 0.57
CA ALA A 77 -6.90 1.79 -0.77
C ALA A 77 -6.31 3.17 -1.05
N PHE A 78 -5.70 3.32 -2.21
CA PHE A 78 -5.16 4.57 -2.73
C PHE A 78 -5.66 4.77 -4.16
N ASN A 79 -6.19 5.95 -4.44
CA ASN A 79 -6.66 6.33 -5.76
C ASN A 79 -5.52 7.01 -6.55
N LEU A 80 -5.09 6.39 -7.64
CA LEU A 80 -4.04 6.84 -8.56
C LEU A 80 -4.50 8.01 -9.44
N ASP A 81 -5.80 8.27 -9.53
CA ASP A 81 -6.32 9.45 -10.22
C ASP A 81 -6.66 10.55 -9.18
N PRO A 82 -5.79 11.54 -8.99
CA PRO A 82 -6.07 12.67 -8.11
C PRO A 82 -7.05 13.68 -8.72
N CYS A 83 -7.58 13.44 -9.92
CA CYS A 83 -8.30 14.40 -10.75
C CYS A 83 -9.80 14.11 -10.95
N VAL A 84 -10.33 12.97 -10.49
CA VAL A 84 -11.78 12.71 -10.51
C VAL A 84 -12.43 13.25 -9.23
N ASP A 85 -12.87 14.51 -9.27
CA ASP A 85 -13.87 15.10 -8.37
C ASP A 85 -15.29 14.88 -8.93
#